data_AF-A0A1H9LD61-F1
#
_entry.id   AF-A0A1H9LD61-F1
#
_cell.length_a   1.000
_cell.length_b   1.000
_cell.length_c   1.000
_cell.angle_alpha   90.00
_cell.angle_beta   90.00
_cell.angle_gamma   90.00
#
_symmetry.space_group_name_H-M   'P 1'
#
loop_
_entity.id
_entity.type
_entity.pdbx_description
1 polymer ?
#
loop_
_entity_poly.entity_id
_entity_poly.type
_entity_poly.pdbx_seq_one_letter_code
_entity_poly.pdbx_strand_id
1 'polypeptide(L)'
;MAILKLKSEDVINEFDCIIIALIIILYIYVVIGINPKDKGKPISVYEFNITQCESYIERQVYKGLIQYGLHPTPQYSVGKYRIDLALPSKMIAIECDGEAYHSSPEQKAHDRKRDRCLKRKGWTVLRFSGSKINRDLSGII
;
A
#
# COMPACT_ATOMS: atom_id res chain seq x y z
N MET A 1 -43.55 21.66 -45.17
CA MET A 1 -42.13 22.01 -45.31
C MET A 1 -41.64 22.46 -43.93
N ALA A 2 -41.23 21.51 -43.09
CA ALA A 2 -40.86 21.75 -41.70
C ALA A 2 -39.36 22.04 -41.61
N ILE A 3 -39.00 23.29 -41.28
CA ILE A 3 -37.63 23.66 -40.95
C ILE A 3 -37.41 23.25 -39.50
N LEU A 4 -36.74 22.12 -39.29
CA LEU A 4 -36.23 21.69 -38.00
C LEU A 4 -35.18 22.71 -37.54
N LYS A 5 -35.54 23.49 -36.52
CA LYS A 5 -34.63 24.40 -35.82
C LYS A 5 -33.64 23.53 -35.03
N LEU A 6 -32.48 23.27 -35.61
CA LEU A 6 -31.34 22.69 -34.90
C LEU A 6 -31.06 23.58 -33.69
N LYS A 7 -31.30 23.05 -32.48
CA LYS A 7 -30.91 23.71 -31.24
C LYS A 7 -29.39 23.83 -31.27
N SER A 8 -28.94 25.06 -31.08
CA SER A 8 -27.55 25.48 -30.97
C SER A 8 -26.74 24.46 -30.19
N GLU A 9 -25.72 23.99 -30.87
CA GLU A 9 -24.61 23.16 -30.45
C GLU A 9 -24.13 23.44 -29.03
N ASP A 10 -23.73 22.36 -28.38
CA ASP A 10 -23.09 22.23 -27.08
C ASP A 10 -21.94 23.23 -26.86
N VAL A 11 -22.27 24.45 -26.43
CA VAL A 11 -21.28 25.41 -25.94
C VAL A 11 -20.86 24.95 -24.55
N ILE A 12 -19.77 24.19 -24.50
CA ILE A 12 -19.03 23.92 -23.25
C ILE A 12 -18.73 25.28 -22.62
N ASN A 13 -19.37 25.60 -21.50
CA ASN A 13 -19.17 26.87 -20.81
C ASN A 13 -17.80 26.87 -20.12
N GLU A 14 -17.29 28.04 -19.76
CA GLU A 14 -16.02 28.17 -19.02
C GLU A 14 -16.02 27.34 -17.71
N PHE A 15 -17.20 27.20 -17.07
CA PHE A 15 -17.40 26.33 -15.91
C PHE A 15 -17.23 24.84 -16.22
N ASP A 16 -17.67 24.39 -17.40
CA ASP A 16 -17.55 23.00 -17.82
C ASP A 16 -16.08 22.65 -18.09
N CYS A 17 -15.31 23.58 -18.67
CA CYS A 17 -13.87 23.45 -18.84
C CYS A 17 -13.12 23.33 -17.50
N ILE A 18 -13.50 24.12 -16.49
CA ILE A 18 -12.91 24.05 -15.14
C ILE A 18 -13.22 22.70 -14.49
N ILE A 19 -14.46 22.23 -14.57
CA ILE A 19 -14.85 20.93 -14.00
C ILE A 19 -14.11 19.79 -14.69
N ILE A 20 -14.02 19.80 -16.03
CA ILE A 20 -13.27 18.81 -16.80
C ILE A 20 -11.78 18.85 -16.40
N ALA A 21 -11.19 20.03 -16.28
CA ALA A 21 -9.80 20.18 -15.84
C ALA A 21 -9.57 19.64 -14.42
N LEU A 22 -10.49 19.89 -13.47
CA LEU A 22 -10.42 19.35 -12.12
C LEU A 22 -10.54 17.83 -12.09
N ILE A 23 -11.44 17.26 -12.91
CA ILE A 23 -11.59 15.81 -13.06
C ILE A 23 -10.33 15.20 -13.67
N ILE A 24 -9.74 15.83 -14.70
CA ILE A 24 -8.49 15.38 -15.33
C ILE A 24 -7.33 15.47 -14.33
N ILE A 25 -7.21 16.56 -13.58
CA ILE A 25 -6.19 16.72 -12.55
C ILE A 25 -6.35 15.65 -11.46
N LEU A 26 -7.58 15.45 -10.97
CA LEU A 26 -7.87 14.39 -10.00
C LEU A 26 -7.55 13.00 -10.57
N TYR A 27 -7.92 12.74 -11.82
CA TYR A 27 -7.62 11.49 -12.52
C TYR A 27 -6.10 11.28 -12.67
N ILE A 28 -5.36 12.33 -13.03
CA ILE A 28 -3.89 12.32 -13.09
C ILE A 28 -3.29 12.03 -11.71
N TYR A 29 -3.79 12.67 -10.65
CA TYR A 29 -3.35 12.37 -9.28
C TYR A 29 -3.63 10.92 -8.88
N VAL A 30 -4.78 10.37 -9.29
CA VAL A 30 -5.17 8.98 -9.02
C VAL A 30 -4.34 7.99 -9.84
N VAL A 31 -4.07 8.26 -11.13
CA VAL A 31 -3.39 7.34 -12.05
C VAL A 31 -1.87 7.37 -11.93
N ILE A 32 -1.26 8.55 -11.75
CA ILE A 32 0.19 8.69 -11.66
C ILE A 32 0.68 8.40 -10.22
N GLY A 33 -0.22 8.20 -9.26
CA GLY A 33 0.14 7.84 -7.88
C GLY A 33 0.98 8.92 -7.19
N ILE A 34 0.91 10.18 -7.65
CA ILE A 34 1.67 11.29 -7.06
C ILE A 34 1.03 11.62 -5.72
N ASN A 35 1.46 10.94 -4.66
CA ASN A 35 1.07 11.31 -3.32
C ASN A 35 1.88 12.55 -2.90
N PRO A 36 1.23 13.69 -2.61
CA PRO A 36 1.93 14.91 -2.20
C PRO A 36 2.75 14.73 -0.90
N LYS A 37 2.47 13.70 -0.10
CA LYS A 37 3.26 13.35 1.09
C LYS A 37 4.63 12.73 0.77
N ASP A 38 4.83 12.29 -0.47
CA ASP A 38 6.06 11.65 -0.94
C ASP A 38 7.05 12.71 -1.45
N LYS A 39 6.56 13.93 -1.74
CA LYS A 39 7.34 15.08 -2.17
C LYS A 39 8.29 15.53 -1.06
N GLY A 40 9.49 14.95 -1.04
CA GLY A 40 10.56 15.35 -0.14
C GLY A 40 11.35 14.19 0.49
N LYS A 41 10.93 12.94 0.32
CA LYS A 41 11.79 11.81 0.71
C LYS A 41 12.86 11.60 -0.35
N PRO A 42 14.16 11.73 -0.01
CA PRO A 42 15.21 11.50 -0.99
C PRO A 42 15.17 10.04 -1.45
N ILE A 43 15.45 9.81 -2.74
CA ILE A 43 15.47 8.48 -3.38
C ILE A 43 16.33 7.49 -2.57
N SER A 44 17.43 7.98 -1.99
CA SER A 44 18.34 7.21 -1.14
C SER A 44 17.67 6.60 0.11
N VAL A 45 16.61 7.21 0.65
CA VAL A 45 15.86 6.64 1.79
C VAL A 45 15.05 5.42 1.35
N TYR A 46 14.48 5.42 0.15
CA TYR A 46 13.78 4.25 -0.37
C TYR A 46 14.74 3.11 -0.70
N GLU A 47 15.88 3.42 -1.32
CA GLU A 47 16.97 2.47 -1.59
C GLU A 47 17.56 1.89 -0.31
N PHE A 48 17.75 2.72 0.71
CA PHE A 48 18.21 2.25 2.02
C PHE A 48 17.18 1.34 2.67
N ASN A 49 15.90 1.74 2.73
CA ASN A 49 14.86 0.93 3.37
C ASN A 49 14.66 -0.41 2.68
N ILE A 50 14.66 -0.47 1.34
CA ILE A 50 14.50 -1.75 0.64
C ILE A 50 15.65 -2.73 0.94
N THR A 51 16.86 -2.25 1.26
CA THR A 51 17.98 -3.11 1.66
C THR A 51 17.76 -3.78 3.03
N GLN A 52 16.86 -3.23 3.86
CA GLN A 52 16.50 -3.81 5.16
C GLN A 52 15.47 -4.94 5.03
N CYS A 53 14.88 -5.15 3.85
CA CYS A 53 14.01 -6.30 3.60
C CYS A 53 14.84 -7.58 3.51
N GLU A 54 14.50 -8.58 4.31
CA GLU A 54 15.31 -9.79 4.49
C GLU A 54 14.99 -10.86 3.43
N SER A 55 13.84 -10.77 2.76
CA SER A 55 13.42 -11.73 1.73
C SER A 55 13.00 -11.09 0.40
N TYR A 56 12.95 -11.91 -0.66
CA TYR A 56 12.45 -11.48 -1.97
C TYR A 56 10.97 -11.04 -1.89
N ILE A 57 10.15 -11.80 -1.16
CA ILE A 57 8.71 -11.53 -1.02
C ILE A 57 8.45 -10.23 -0.24
N GLU A 58 9.23 -9.93 0.80
CA GLU A 58 9.18 -8.62 1.47
C GLU A 58 9.50 -7.49 0.50
N ARG A 59 10.55 -7.63 -0.32
CA ARG A 59 10.91 -6.60 -1.31
C ARG A 59 9.80 -6.37 -2.33
N GLN A 60 9.09 -7.42 -2.76
CA GLN A 60 7.94 -7.28 -3.67
C GLN A 60 6.81 -6.50 -3.02
N VAL A 61 6.41 -6.88 -1.81
CA VAL A 61 5.36 -6.18 -1.06
C VAL A 61 5.76 -4.74 -0.77
N TYR A 62 7.00 -4.49 -0.35
CA TYR A 62 7.53 -3.14 -0.11
C TYR A 62 7.38 -2.26 -1.36
N LYS A 63 7.86 -2.73 -2.52
CA LYS A 63 7.77 -1.97 -3.78
C LYS A 63 6.33 -1.70 -4.19
N GLY A 64 5.46 -2.70 -4.06
CA GLY A 64 4.04 -2.54 -4.36
C GLY A 64 3.39 -1.47 -3.47
N LEU A 65 3.64 -1.51 -2.16
CA LEU A 65 3.14 -0.48 -1.23
C LEU A 65 3.66 0.93 -1.59
N ILE A 66 4.94 1.06 -1.94
CA ILE A 66 5.51 2.34 -2.41
C ILE A 66 4.80 2.84 -3.67
N GLN A 67 4.51 1.96 -4.63
CA GLN A 67 3.81 2.32 -5.87
C GLN A 67 2.40 2.87 -5.62
N TYR A 68 1.74 2.44 -4.53
CA TYR A 68 0.43 2.95 -4.10
C TYR A 68 0.53 4.14 -3.13
N GLY A 69 1.72 4.76 -3.01
CA GLY A 69 1.93 5.94 -2.15
C GLY A 69 1.90 5.62 -0.66
N LEU A 70 2.11 4.35 -0.27
CA LEU A 70 2.31 3.94 1.11
C LEU A 70 3.81 3.90 1.42
N HIS A 71 4.17 4.06 2.69
CA HIS A 71 5.57 4.13 3.11
C HIS A 71 5.85 3.13 4.22
N PRO A 72 5.99 1.84 3.88
CA PRO A 72 6.33 0.84 4.86
C PRO A 72 7.74 1.08 5.43
N THR A 73 7.90 0.79 6.71
CA THR A 73 9.19 0.73 7.41
C THR A 73 9.53 -0.74 7.61
N PRO A 74 10.58 -1.28 6.96
CA PRO A 74 10.97 -2.66 7.14
C PRO A 74 11.53 -2.93 8.53
N GLN A 75 11.40 -4.16 9.00
CA GLN A 75 12.03 -4.68 10.22
C GLN A 75 11.72 -3.83 11.47
N TYR A 76 10.49 -3.32 11.55
CA TYR A 76 10.06 -2.40 12.60
C TYR A 76 9.86 -3.11 13.95
N SER A 77 10.42 -2.55 15.01
CA SER A 77 10.37 -3.16 16.35
C SER A 77 9.21 -2.63 17.20
N VAL A 78 8.43 -3.55 17.77
CA VAL A 78 7.34 -3.27 18.72
C VAL A 78 7.59 -4.01 20.03
N GLY A 79 8.34 -3.39 20.94
CA GLY A 79 8.86 -4.07 22.12
C GLY A 79 9.87 -5.14 21.70
N LYS A 80 9.62 -6.40 22.07
CA LYS A 80 10.52 -7.53 21.74
C LYS A 80 10.23 -8.21 20.39
N TYR A 81 9.25 -7.73 19.64
CA TYR A 81 8.83 -8.34 18.39
C TYR A 81 9.24 -7.46 17.21
N ARG A 82 9.67 -8.09 16.12
CA ARG A 82 10.02 -7.45 14.86
C ARG A 82 8.95 -7.76 13.82
N ILE A 83 8.55 -6.76 13.06
CA ILE A 83 7.56 -6.82 12.00
C ILE A 83 8.29 -6.65 10.67
N ASP A 84 8.03 -7.51 9.70
CA ASP A 84 8.72 -7.48 8.40
C ASP A 84 8.54 -6.13 7.70
N LEU A 85 7.29 -5.65 7.60
CA LEU A 85 6.94 -4.35 7.04
C LEU A 85 5.86 -3.67 7.90
N ALA A 86 6.13 -2.48 8.44
CA ALA A 86 5.16 -1.73 9.23
C ALA A 86 4.69 -0.46 8.53
N LEU A 87 3.42 -0.09 8.73
CA LEU A 87 2.89 1.24 8.47
C LEU A 87 2.53 1.89 9.82
N PRO A 88 3.49 2.50 10.55
CA PRO A 88 3.28 2.95 11.92
C PRO A 88 2.14 3.97 12.06
N SER A 89 1.98 4.86 11.08
CA SER A 89 0.90 5.87 11.06
C SER A 89 -0.51 5.27 10.95
N LYS A 90 -0.61 4.01 10.50
CA LYS A 90 -1.87 3.27 10.39
C LYS A 90 -1.99 2.12 11.40
N MET A 91 -0.95 1.90 12.20
CA MET A 91 -0.84 0.74 13.10
C MET A 91 -1.05 -0.60 12.36
N ILE A 92 -0.52 -0.72 11.15
CA ILE A 92 -0.60 -1.96 10.36
C ILE A 92 0.76 -2.64 10.34
N ALA A 93 0.78 -3.91 10.74
CA ALA A 93 1.91 -4.82 10.65
C ALA A 93 1.66 -5.80 9.49
N ILE A 94 2.60 -5.87 8.54
CA ILE A 94 2.53 -6.75 7.38
C ILE A 94 3.63 -7.79 7.51
N GLU A 95 3.24 -9.05 7.43
CA GLU A 95 4.11 -10.21 7.62
C GLU A 95 4.13 -11.06 6.36
N CYS A 96 5.33 -11.35 5.85
CA CYS A 96 5.57 -12.08 4.62
C CYS A 96 6.05 -13.48 4.95
N ASP A 97 5.13 -14.45 4.95
CA ASP A 97 5.40 -15.79 5.46
C ASP A 97 5.87 -16.73 4.34
N GLY A 98 7.16 -17.09 4.35
CA GLY A 98 7.79 -17.90 3.31
C GLY A 98 7.25 -19.33 3.22
N GLU A 99 6.98 -19.99 4.35
CA GLU A 99 6.44 -21.36 4.42
C GLU A 99 5.81 -21.63 5.81
N ALA A 100 4.48 -21.74 5.88
CA ALA A 100 3.77 -22.04 7.14
C ALA A 100 3.73 -23.53 7.52
N TYR A 101 4.32 -24.43 6.72
CA TYR A 101 3.93 -25.84 6.69
C TYR A 101 4.54 -26.77 7.75
N HIS A 102 5.47 -26.29 8.60
CA HIS A 102 6.04 -27.12 9.68
C HIS A 102 6.16 -26.35 11.01
N SER A 103 5.08 -25.73 11.48
CA SER A 103 5.07 -25.02 12.76
C SER A 103 4.79 -25.95 13.95
N SER A 104 5.74 -26.03 14.89
CA SER A 104 5.60 -26.79 16.14
C SER A 104 4.52 -26.19 17.06
N PRO A 105 3.97 -26.94 18.04
CA PRO A 105 3.05 -26.39 19.05
C PRO A 105 3.61 -25.16 19.79
N GLU A 106 4.91 -25.15 20.06
CA GLU A 106 5.63 -24.06 20.74
C GLU A 106 5.69 -22.81 19.86
N GLN A 107 5.98 -22.95 18.56
CA GLN A 107 5.96 -21.84 17.61
C GLN A 107 4.56 -21.22 17.51
N LYS A 108 3.52 -22.06 17.41
CA LYS A 108 2.12 -21.59 17.40
C LYS A 108 1.76 -20.83 18.68
N ALA A 109 2.21 -21.30 19.84
CA ALA A 109 1.98 -20.61 21.11
C ALA A 109 2.73 -19.26 21.16
N HIS A 110 3.96 -19.21 20.65
CA HIS A 110 4.74 -17.99 20.54
C HIS A 110 4.08 -16.96 19.61
N ASP A 111 3.60 -17.37 18.45
CA ASP A 111 2.93 -16.51 17.48
C ASP A 111 1.62 -15.96 18.03
N ARG A 112 0.81 -16.78 18.71
CA ARG A 112 -0.39 -16.31 19.42
C ARG A 112 -0.07 -15.26 20.48
N LYS A 113 1.04 -15.42 21.21
CA LYS A 113 1.49 -14.44 22.22
C LYS A 113 1.95 -13.15 21.56
N ARG A 114 2.66 -13.25 20.43
CA ARG A 114 3.08 -12.12 19.59
C ARG A 114 1.87 -11.33 19.10
N ASP A 115 0.92 -12.00 18.45
CA ASP A 115 -0.27 -11.36 17.88
C ASP A 115 -1.12 -10.69 18.96
N ARG A 116 -1.29 -11.33 20.12
CA ARG A 116 -1.97 -10.72 21.28
C ARG A 116 -1.24 -9.48 21.78
N CYS A 117 0.09 -9.46 21.76
CA CYS A 117 0.87 -8.29 22.16
C CYS A 117 0.68 -7.13 21.18
N LEU A 118 0.82 -7.40 19.88
CA LEU A 118 0.63 -6.41 18.83
C LEU A 118 -0.79 -5.84 18.85
N LYS A 119 -1.81 -6.70 18.93
CA LYS A 119 -3.21 -6.28 19.02
C LYS A 119 -3.50 -5.41 20.24
N ARG A 120 -2.97 -5.77 21.43
CA ARG A 120 -3.10 -4.92 22.64
C ARG A 120 -2.45 -3.55 22.50
N LYS A 121 -1.42 -3.43 21.67
CA LYS A 121 -0.76 -2.16 21.34
C LYS A 121 -1.46 -1.41 20.19
N GLY A 122 -2.62 -1.87 19.73
CA GLY A 122 -3.40 -1.23 18.67
C GLY A 122 -3.01 -1.64 17.25
N TRP A 123 -2.12 -2.62 17.08
CA TRP A 123 -1.70 -3.06 15.76
C TRP A 123 -2.69 -4.03 15.12
N THR A 124 -2.97 -3.81 13.84
CA THR A 124 -3.61 -4.77 12.96
C THR A 124 -2.53 -5.58 12.24
N VAL A 125 -2.57 -6.90 12.35
CA VAL A 125 -1.58 -7.80 11.72
C VAL A 125 -2.19 -8.41 10.47
N LEU A 126 -1.55 -8.19 9.32
CA LEU A 126 -1.88 -8.79 8.03
C LEU A 126 -0.76 -9.76 7.66
N ARG A 127 -1.10 -11.04 7.44
CA ARG A 127 -0.13 -12.08 7.07
C ARG A 127 -0.44 -12.58 5.67
N PHE A 128 0.58 -12.56 4.81
CA PHE A 128 0.48 -13.05 3.44
C PHE A 128 1.48 -14.17 3.23
N SER A 129 1.02 -15.31 2.71
CA SER A 129 1.93 -16.40 2.34
C SER A 129 2.75 -16.01 1.11
N GLY A 130 3.98 -16.51 1.04
CA GLY A 130 4.87 -16.31 -0.11
C GLY A 130 4.22 -16.77 -1.42
N SER A 131 3.46 -17.87 -1.39
CA SER A 131 2.68 -18.32 -2.54
C SER A 131 1.61 -17.33 -2.99
N LYS A 132 0.93 -16.64 -2.05
CA LYS A 132 -0.04 -15.59 -2.39
C LYS A 132 0.68 -14.37 -2.96
N ILE A 133 1.77 -13.94 -2.33
CA ILE A 133 2.59 -12.80 -2.78
C ILE A 133 3.10 -13.01 -4.21
N ASN A 134 3.59 -14.20 -4.51
CA ASN A 134 4.14 -14.50 -5.84
C ASN A 134 3.05 -14.64 -6.92
N ARG A 135 1.85 -15.08 -6.56
CA ARG A 135 0.76 -15.34 -7.52
C ARG A 135 -0.11 -14.11 -7.78
N ASP A 136 -0.35 -13.31 -6.75
CA ASP A 136 -1.32 -12.21 -6.77
C ASP A 136 -0.87 -11.09 -5.82
N LEU A 137 0.11 -10.31 -6.27
CA LEU A 137 0.58 -9.14 -5.55
C LEU A 137 -0.48 -8.03 -5.53
N SER A 138 -1.30 -7.92 -6.59
CA SER A 138 -2.39 -6.94 -6.69
C SER A 138 -3.45 -7.10 -5.59
N GLY A 139 -3.79 -8.32 -5.20
CA GLY A 139 -4.74 -8.59 -4.11
C GLY A 139 -4.16 -8.38 -2.70
N ILE A 140 -2.94 -7.85 -2.59
CA ILE A 140 -2.24 -7.56 -1.32
C ILE A 140 -2.05 -6.06 -1.10
N ILE A 141 -1.86 -5.30 -2.19
CA ILE A 141 -1.52 -3.87 -2.19
C ILE A 141 -2.74 -2.97 -2.31
#